data_AF-V9GAN1-F1
#
_entry.id   AF-V9GAN1-F1
#
_cell.length_a   1.000
_cell.length_b   1.000
_cell.length_c   1.000
_cell.angle_alpha   90.00
_cell.angle_beta   90.00
_cell.angle_gamma   90.00
#
_symmetry.space_group_name_H-M   'P 1'
#
loop_
_entity.id
_entity.type
_entity.pdbx_description
1 polymer ?
#
loop_
_entity_poly.entity_id
_entity_poly.type
_entity_poly.pdbx_seq_one_letter_code
_entity_poly.pdbx_strand_id
1 'polypeptide(L)'
;MTGVYTDNQPDFTWLAPYEEKSFNQYFMPYKDIGMVKNASIDAAVNLEIQGKQAVVHAYATSVREEARILLTGAGRTYLDRKVKLSPTDTFKTVIELDADVSEENMRLAVYAADGSELISYQPKPRTLERTPDPATAIGAPEDLKNTEALYLAGQHLEQYRHATYEPEAYYLEGLRRDAGDVRLNNAYGLLLLRRGCLEQSEVYFKKAIETLTRHNARPYDSEPFYHLGKA
;
A
#
# COMPACT_ATOMS: atom_id res chain seq x y z
N MET A 1 5.79 1.63 -10.48
CA MET A 1 4.48 1.87 -9.83
C MET A 1 4.73 1.90 -8.34
N THR A 2 4.37 2.99 -7.66
CA THR A 2 4.50 3.13 -6.19
C THR A 2 3.11 3.01 -5.60
N GLY A 3 2.80 1.85 -5.01
CA GLY A 3 1.53 1.62 -4.34
C GLY A 3 1.51 2.25 -2.95
N VAL A 4 0.45 2.96 -2.60
CA VAL A 4 0.19 3.47 -1.24
C VAL A 4 -1.16 2.95 -0.83
N TYR A 5 -1.24 2.38 0.37
CA TYR A 5 -2.42 1.62 0.83
C TYR A 5 -2.67 0.36 0.00
N THR A 6 -1.63 -0.38 -0.35
CA THR A 6 -1.71 -1.54 -1.27
C THR A 6 -0.89 -2.71 -0.73
N ASP A 7 -1.42 -3.94 -0.76
CA ASP A 7 -0.66 -5.15 -0.41
C ASP A 7 -0.04 -5.76 -1.67
N ASN A 8 1.19 -5.34 -1.98
CA ASN A 8 2.04 -5.72 -3.13
C ASN A 8 1.48 -5.51 -4.57
N GLN A 9 0.15 -5.41 -4.72
CA GLN A 9 -0.59 -5.06 -5.91
C GLN A 9 -1.52 -3.89 -5.61
N PRO A 10 -1.85 -3.04 -6.60
CA PRO A 10 -2.74 -1.90 -6.37
C PRO A 10 -4.07 -2.35 -5.78
N ASP A 11 -4.37 -1.85 -4.59
CA ASP A 11 -5.70 -1.95 -4.02
C ASP A 11 -6.54 -0.82 -4.65
N PHE A 12 -7.52 -1.21 -5.47
CA PHE A 12 -8.44 -0.29 -6.14
C PHE A 12 -9.68 0.00 -5.29
N THR A 13 -9.51 0.04 -3.97
CA THR A 13 -10.57 0.42 -3.02
C THR A 13 -11.12 1.80 -3.34
N TRP A 14 -12.45 1.93 -3.30
CA TRP A 14 -13.13 3.22 -3.43
C TRP A 14 -13.03 4.05 -2.15
N LEU A 15 -13.06 5.37 -2.31
CA LEU A 15 -13.29 6.29 -1.20
C LEU A 15 -14.79 6.33 -0.89
N ALA A 16 -15.16 6.25 0.37
CA ALA A 16 -16.50 6.53 0.82
C ALA A 16 -16.85 8.03 0.62
N PRO A 17 -18.14 8.40 0.55
CA PRO A 17 -18.54 9.80 0.55
C PRO A 17 -17.93 10.55 1.73
N TYR A 18 -17.30 11.70 1.46
CA TYR A 18 -16.57 12.51 2.44
C TYR A 18 -15.30 11.86 3.04
N GLU A 19 -14.82 10.73 2.50
CA GLU A 19 -13.53 10.16 2.86
C GLU A 19 -12.39 10.84 2.10
N GLU A 20 -11.34 11.23 2.83
CA GLU A 20 -10.08 11.75 2.27
C GLU A 20 -8.92 10.86 2.73
N LYS A 21 -8.08 10.44 1.79
CA LYS A 21 -6.79 9.80 2.07
C LYS A 21 -5.68 10.69 1.51
N SER A 22 -4.72 11.07 2.36
CA SER A 22 -3.57 11.88 1.97
C SER A 22 -2.26 11.12 2.20
N PHE A 23 -1.36 11.21 1.22
CA PHE A 23 -0.02 10.63 1.31
C PHE A 23 0.98 11.54 0.61
N ASN A 24 2.26 11.43 1.00
CA ASN A 24 3.36 12.12 0.32
C ASN A 24 4.35 11.08 -0.21
N GLN A 25 4.74 11.23 -1.47
CA GLN A 25 5.82 10.45 -2.08
C GLN A 25 6.96 11.40 -2.45
N TYR A 26 8.16 11.08 -1.98
CA TYR A 26 9.36 11.84 -2.29
C TYR A 26 10.20 11.04 -3.29
N PHE A 27 10.39 11.62 -4.47
CA PHE A 27 11.29 11.07 -5.48
C PHE A 27 12.67 11.69 -5.28
N MET A 28 13.60 10.89 -4.76
CA MET A 28 14.93 11.35 -4.39
C MET A 28 15.97 10.82 -5.38
N PRO A 29 16.67 11.67 -6.14
CA PRO A 29 17.88 11.24 -6.83
C PRO A 29 18.96 10.99 -5.77
N TYR A 30 19.62 9.84 -5.88
CA TYR A 30 20.77 9.49 -5.06
C TYR A 30 21.89 8.96 -5.96
N LYS A 31 23.13 9.05 -5.49
CA LYS A 31 24.30 8.53 -6.21
C LYS A 31 25.31 7.95 -5.25
N ASP A 32 26.19 7.11 -5.78
CA ASP A 32 27.37 6.55 -5.11
C ASP A 32 27.12 5.81 -3.78
N ILE A 33 25.86 5.47 -3.47
CA ILE A 33 25.45 4.76 -2.24
C ILE A 33 25.16 3.26 -2.45
N GLY A 34 25.01 2.82 -3.70
CA GLY A 34 24.60 1.46 -4.01
C GLY A 34 23.14 1.17 -3.63
N MET A 35 22.85 -0.04 -3.13
CA MET A 35 21.51 -0.43 -2.74
C MET A 35 21.14 0.20 -1.38
N VAL A 36 20.30 1.22 -1.42
CA VAL A 36 19.81 1.93 -0.22
C VAL A 36 19.16 0.94 0.75
N LYS A 37 19.64 0.94 2.01
CA LYS A 37 19.09 0.11 3.09
C LYS A 37 18.03 0.83 3.91
N ASN A 38 18.19 2.14 4.07
CA ASN A 38 17.16 3.02 4.60
C ASN A 38 17.34 4.44 4.05
N ALA A 39 16.23 5.19 3.95
CA ALA A 39 16.23 6.59 3.51
C ALA A 39 15.14 7.40 4.20
N SER A 40 15.44 8.68 4.44
CA SER A 40 14.50 9.74 4.79
C SER A 40 14.51 10.80 3.67
N ILE A 41 13.75 11.89 3.86
CA ILE A 41 13.80 13.05 2.96
C ILE A 41 15.16 13.78 3.01
N ASP A 42 15.95 13.57 4.08
CA ASP A 42 17.19 14.29 4.34
C ASP A 42 18.44 13.49 4.00
N ALA A 43 18.40 12.16 4.18
CA ALA A 43 19.57 11.31 4.04
C ALA A 43 19.21 9.87 3.66
N ALA A 44 20.17 9.18 3.06
CA ALA A 44 20.12 7.75 2.79
C ALA A 44 21.40 7.07 3.27
N VAL A 45 21.28 5.81 3.67
CA VAL A 45 22.41 4.98 4.13
C VAL A 45 22.39 3.61 3.47
N ASN A 46 23.60 3.08 3.27
CA ASN A 46 23.82 1.68 2.96
C ASN A 46 24.89 1.12 3.92
N LEU A 47 24.57 -0.03 4.52
CA LEU A 47 25.47 -0.83 5.32
C LEU A 47 25.43 -2.25 4.75
N GLU A 48 26.57 -2.71 4.23
CA GLU A 48 26.77 -4.08 3.78
C GLU A 48 27.89 -4.70 4.60
N ILE A 49 27.64 -5.88 5.15
CA ILE A 49 28.63 -6.62 5.92
C ILE A 49 29.00 -7.87 5.12
N GLN A 50 30.30 -8.06 4.92
CA GLN A 50 30.85 -9.18 4.16
C GLN A 50 32.01 -9.76 4.96
N GLY A 51 31.75 -10.87 5.67
CA GLY A 51 32.72 -11.47 6.57
C GLY A 51 33.11 -10.50 7.70
N LYS A 52 34.37 -10.03 7.69
CA LYS A 52 34.91 -9.09 8.69
C LYS A 52 34.93 -7.64 8.21
N GLN A 53 34.31 -7.33 7.08
CA GLN A 53 34.31 -5.96 6.56
C GLN A 53 32.89 -5.39 6.55
N ALA A 54 32.75 -4.16 7.05
CA ALA A 54 31.57 -3.34 6.88
C ALA A 54 31.84 -2.28 5.81
N VAL A 55 31.06 -2.29 4.73
CA VAL A 55 31.04 -1.24 3.72
C VAL A 55 29.93 -0.26 4.09
N VAL A 56 30.33 0.98 4.39
CA VAL A 56 29.44 2.05 4.84
C VAL A 56 29.34 3.11 3.75
N HIS A 57 28.11 3.45 3.37
CA HIS A 57 27.83 4.61 2.54
C HIS A 57 26.80 5.52 3.21
N ALA A 58 26.96 6.83 3.03
CA ALA A 58 26.00 7.84 3.46
C ALA A 58 25.86 8.93 2.39
N TYR A 59 24.62 9.39 2.21
CA TYR A 59 24.23 10.42 1.26
C TYR A 59 23.28 11.41 1.94
N ALA A 60 23.36 12.69 1.60
CA ALA A 60 22.41 13.71 2.03
C ALA A 60 21.77 14.41 0.83
N THR A 61 20.49 14.75 0.95
CA THR A 61 19.72 15.43 -0.10
C THR A 61 19.96 16.94 -0.16
N SER A 62 20.65 17.49 0.84
CA SER A 62 21.04 18.89 0.95
C SER A 62 22.43 19.01 1.58
N VAL A 63 23.05 20.18 1.48
CA VAL A 63 24.39 20.40 2.06
C VAL A 63 24.31 20.32 3.59
N ARG A 64 25.13 19.44 4.16
CA ARG A 64 25.34 19.22 5.59
C ARG A 64 26.84 19.30 5.86
N GLU A 65 27.32 20.45 6.34
CA GLU A 65 28.76 20.70 6.50
C GLU A 65 29.43 19.82 7.57
N GLU A 66 28.69 19.49 8.64
CA GLU A 66 29.18 18.68 9.75
C GLU A 66 28.26 17.50 10.06
N ALA A 67 27.87 16.72 9.05
CA ALA A 67 27.13 15.49 9.28
C ALA A 67 28.01 14.46 10.00
N ARG A 68 27.53 13.94 11.14
CA ARG A 68 28.24 12.91 11.91
C ARG A 68 27.75 11.53 11.51
N ILE A 69 28.64 10.70 10.98
CA ILE A 69 28.38 9.31 10.62
C ILE A 69 28.92 8.42 11.73
N LEU A 70 28.02 7.62 12.31
CA LEU A 70 28.30 6.75 13.45
C LEU A 70 27.94 5.31 13.12
N LEU A 71 28.92 4.40 13.19
CA LEU A 71 28.71 2.95 13.14
C LEU A 71 29.04 2.35 14.49
N THR A 72 28.05 1.72 15.13
CA THR A 72 28.22 1.01 16.41
C THR A 72 27.80 -0.44 16.28
N GLY A 73 28.34 -1.29 17.16
CA GLY A 73 27.84 -2.66 17.34
C GLY A 73 28.45 -3.35 18.55
N ALA A 74 27.67 -4.23 19.18
CA ALA A 74 28.07 -4.99 20.37
C ALA A 74 28.71 -4.14 21.49
N GLY A 75 28.22 -2.91 21.71
CA GLY A 75 28.74 -1.99 22.74
C GLY A 75 30.01 -1.23 22.35
N ARG A 76 30.50 -1.38 21.10
CA ARG A 76 31.68 -0.70 20.57
C ARG A 76 31.31 0.30 19.46
N THR A 77 32.12 1.34 19.31
CA THR A 77 32.10 2.25 18.16
C THR A 77 33.16 1.85 17.15
N TYR A 78 32.76 1.61 15.90
CA TYR A 78 33.63 1.23 14.79
C TYR A 78 33.96 2.43 13.90
N LEU A 79 33.03 3.36 13.76
CA LEU A 79 33.20 4.61 12.99
C LEU A 79 32.51 5.74 13.73
N ASP A 80 33.19 6.86 13.89
CA ASP A 80 32.61 8.12 14.33
C ASP A 80 33.35 9.26 13.63
N ARG A 81 32.74 9.84 12.59
CA ARG A 81 33.36 10.90 11.79
C ARG A 81 32.37 11.98 11.44
N LYS A 82 32.81 13.24 11.54
CA LYS A 82 32.13 14.38 10.94
C LYS A 82 32.65 14.59 9.52
N VAL A 83 31.73 14.70 8.57
CA VAL A 83 32.04 14.93 7.16
C VAL A 83 31.02 15.89 6.56
N LYS A 84 31.42 16.55 5.47
CA LYS A 84 30.49 17.22 4.60
C LYS A 84 29.72 16.19 3.78
N LEU A 85 28.39 16.21 3.87
CA LEU A 85 27.52 15.47 2.96
C LEU A 85 26.71 16.45 2.12
N SER A 86 26.53 16.13 0.84
CA SER A 86 25.66 16.90 -0.05
C SER A 86 25.22 16.02 -1.22
N PRO A 87 24.32 16.51 -2.09
CA PRO A 87 24.04 15.85 -3.35
C PRO A 87 25.25 15.68 -4.26
N THR A 88 26.42 16.26 -3.96
CA THR A 88 27.68 16.07 -4.68
C THR A 88 28.79 15.43 -3.85
N ASP A 89 28.75 15.57 -2.53
CA ASP A 89 29.73 15.05 -1.59
C ASP A 89 29.15 13.84 -0.86
N THR A 90 29.46 12.64 -1.36
CA THR A 90 28.99 11.37 -0.77
C THR A 90 30.07 10.76 0.11
N PHE A 91 29.68 10.00 1.13
CA PHE A 91 30.63 9.27 1.97
C PHE A 91 30.64 7.78 1.65
N LYS A 92 31.84 7.21 1.55
CA LYS A 92 32.09 5.77 1.41
C LYS A 92 33.33 5.39 2.22
N THR A 93 33.23 4.33 3.02
CA THR A 93 34.39 3.74 3.70
C THR A 93 34.20 2.25 3.90
N VAL A 94 35.31 1.53 4.07
CA VAL A 94 35.34 0.14 4.54
C VAL A 94 35.93 0.14 5.94
N ILE A 95 35.31 -0.61 6.85
CA ILE A 95 35.73 -0.74 8.25
C ILE A 95 35.93 -2.22 8.55
N GLU A 96 37.07 -2.56 9.14
CA GLU A 96 37.32 -3.90 9.67
C GLU A 96 36.54 -4.09 10.98
N LEU A 97 35.81 -5.20 11.06
CA LEU A 97 35.04 -5.64 12.21
C LEU A 97 35.83 -6.68 13.01
N ASP A 98 35.49 -6.81 14.29
CA ASP A 98 36.00 -7.90 15.12
C ASP A 98 35.47 -9.26 14.62
N ALA A 99 36.13 -10.36 15.03
CA ALA A 99 35.56 -11.68 14.82
C ALA A 99 34.21 -11.81 15.54
N ASP A 100 33.27 -12.52 14.93
CA ASP A 100 31.97 -12.90 15.54
C ASP A 100 30.94 -11.76 15.73
N VAL A 101 31.12 -10.62 15.05
CA VAL A 101 30.11 -9.55 15.05
C VAL A 101 28.92 -9.95 14.16
N SER A 102 27.76 -10.17 14.79
CA SER A 102 26.50 -10.36 14.06
C SER A 102 26.05 -9.05 13.40
N GLU A 103 25.64 -9.13 12.13
CA GLU A 103 25.12 -7.99 11.35
C GLU A 103 23.95 -7.31 12.07
N GLU A 104 23.12 -8.09 12.75
CA GLU A 104 21.91 -7.62 13.45
C GLU A 104 22.24 -6.73 14.65
N ASN A 105 23.45 -6.83 15.20
CA ASN A 105 23.92 -6.01 16.31
C ASN A 105 24.56 -4.70 15.86
N MET A 106 24.66 -4.48 14.54
CA MET A 106 25.27 -3.28 13.97
C MET A 106 24.22 -2.21 13.70
N ARG A 107 24.59 -0.96 13.99
CA ARG A 107 23.75 0.20 13.73
C ARG A 107 24.56 1.31 13.08
N LEU A 108 24.13 1.71 11.88
CA LEU A 108 24.64 2.88 11.18
C LEU A 108 23.66 4.04 11.36
N ALA A 109 24.15 5.22 11.73
CA ALA A 109 23.35 6.43 11.80
C ALA A 109 24.09 7.65 11.29
N VAL A 110 23.33 8.61 10.77
CA VAL A 110 23.81 9.93 10.35
C VAL A 110 23.07 10.98 11.16
N TYR A 111 23.84 11.84 11.81
CA TYR A 111 23.34 12.95 12.61
C TYR A 111 23.66 14.29 11.92
N ALA A 112 22.79 15.27 12.08
CA ALA A 112 23.07 16.64 11.69
C ALA A 112 24.03 17.33 12.69
N ALA A 113 24.46 18.54 12.35
CA ALA A 113 25.39 19.32 13.16
C ALA A 113 24.85 19.68 14.55
N ASP A 114 23.52 19.81 14.67
CA ASP A 114 22.81 20.06 15.94
C ASP A 114 22.60 18.79 16.79
N GLY A 115 23.05 17.63 16.30
CA GLY A 115 22.90 16.35 16.98
C GLY A 115 21.59 15.61 16.69
N SER A 116 20.69 16.16 15.88
CA SER A 116 19.47 15.46 15.45
C SER A 116 19.80 14.28 14.54
N GLU A 117 19.08 13.17 14.68
CA GLU A 117 19.25 11.99 13.82
C GLU A 117 18.51 12.18 12.49
N LEU A 118 19.23 12.14 11.37
CA LEU A 118 18.66 12.26 10.02
C LEU A 118 18.16 10.93 9.47
N ILE A 119 18.91 9.86 9.75
CA ILE A 119 18.59 8.49 9.32
C ILE A 119 19.40 7.49 10.12
N SER A 120 18.83 6.31 10.36
CA SER A 120 19.56 5.16 10.88
C SER A 120 19.12 3.86 10.24
N TYR A 121 20.00 2.86 10.27
CA TYR A 121 19.74 1.53 9.77
C TYR A 121 20.39 0.49 10.66
N GLN A 122 19.61 -0.54 11.00
CA GLN A 122 20.04 -1.74 11.68
C GLN A 122 19.54 -2.94 10.86
N PRO A 123 20.42 -3.87 10.45
CA PRO A 123 20.00 -5.08 9.75
C PRO A 123 18.96 -5.86 10.57
N LYS A 124 17.88 -6.28 9.90
CA LYS A 124 16.89 -7.18 10.49
C LYS A 124 17.32 -8.63 10.32
N PRO A 125 16.94 -9.54 11.24
CA PRO A 125 17.15 -10.96 11.05
C PRO A 125 16.55 -11.44 9.73
N ARG A 126 17.26 -12.31 9.02
CA ARG A 126 16.75 -12.91 7.78
C ARG A 126 15.70 -13.95 8.11
N THR A 127 14.45 -13.53 8.18
CA THR A 127 13.30 -14.44 8.23
C THR A 127 12.90 -14.84 6.82
N LEU A 128 12.65 -16.13 6.59
CA LEU A 128 11.99 -16.61 5.38
C LEU A 128 10.54 -16.13 5.43
N GLU A 129 10.27 -14.96 4.84
CA GLU A 129 8.90 -14.52 4.61
C GLU A 129 8.28 -15.40 3.53
N ARG A 130 7.10 -15.96 3.82
CA ARG A 130 6.35 -16.75 2.85
C ARG A 130 5.96 -15.82 1.70
N THR A 131 6.33 -16.18 0.48
CA THR A 131 5.84 -15.48 -0.71
C THR A 131 4.31 -15.53 -0.73
N PRO A 132 3.62 -14.40 -0.99
CA PRO A 132 2.18 -14.38 -1.12
C PRO A 132 1.69 -15.44 -2.13
N ASP A 133 0.57 -16.07 -1.83
CA ASP A 133 -0.02 -17.05 -2.74
C ASP A 133 -0.46 -16.36 -4.05
N PRO A 134 -0.40 -17.04 -5.21
CA PRO A 134 -0.94 -16.51 -6.44
C PRO A 134 -2.44 -16.17 -6.33
N ALA A 135 -2.87 -15.14 -7.06
CA ALA A 135 -4.28 -14.79 -7.16
C ALA A 135 -5.10 -15.97 -7.70
N THR A 136 -6.20 -16.29 -7.04
CA THR A 136 -7.12 -17.35 -7.47
C THR A 136 -8.18 -16.77 -8.39
N ALA A 137 -8.42 -17.42 -9.55
CA ALA A 137 -9.45 -16.98 -10.48
C ALA A 137 -10.85 -17.09 -9.87
N ILE A 138 -11.70 -16.10 -10.13
CA ILE A 138 -13.12 -16.15 -9.78
C ILE A 138 -13.81 -17.17 -10.69
N GLY A 139 -14.61 -18.06 -10.10
CA GLY A 139 -15.41 -19.04 -10.85
C GLY A 139 -16.53 -18.40 -11.68
N ALA A 140 -17.19 -19.17 -12.54
CA ALA A 140 -18.34 -18.67 -13.30
C ALA A 140 -19.51 -18.29 -12.35
N PRO A 141 -20.39 -17.35 -12.73
CA PRO A 141 -21.52 -16.94 -11.89
C PRO A 141 -22.36 -18.13 -11.40
N GLU A 142 -22.61 -19.12 -12.25
CA GLU A 142 -23.44 -20.28 -11.94
C GLU A 142 -22.80 -21.17 -10.86
N ASP A 143 -21.47 -21.22 -10.82
CA ASP A 143 -20.69 -22.06 -9.89
C ASP A 143 -20.58 -21.44 -8.48
N LEU A 144 -20.79 -20.13 -8.35
CA LEU A 144 -20.76 -19.48 -7.04
C LEU A 144 -21.95 -19.92 -6.19
N LYS A 145 -21.73 -20.16 -4.90
CA LYS A 145 -22.71 -20.87 -4.05
C LYS A 145 -23.91 -20.04 -3.64
N ASN A 146 -23.72 -18.74 -3.41
CA ASN A 146 -24.74 -17.87 -2.81
C ASN A 146 -24.64 -16.43 -3.32
N THR A 147 -25.62 -15.61 -2.95
CA THR A 147 -25.71 -14.20 -3.38
C THR A 147 -24.54 -13.36 -2.86
N GLU A 148 -23.99 -13.70 -1.69
CA GLU A 148 -22.80 -13.03 -1.15
C GLU A 148 -21.56 -13.24 -2.01
N ALA A 149 -21.28 -14.47 -2.42
CA ALA A 149 -20.16 -14.78 -3.30
C ALA A 149 -20.30 -14.05 -4.65
N LEU A 150 -21.51 -14.00 -5.20
CA LEU A 150 -21.84 -13.29 -6.45
C LEU A 150 -21.64 -11.77 -6.31
N TYR A 151 -22.11 -11.19 -5.20
CA TYR A 151 -21.91 -9.78 -4.90
C TYR A 151 -20.42 -9.43 -4.78
N LEU A 152 -19.66 -10.19 -3.99
CA LEU A 152 -18.22 -9.95 -3.78
C LEU A 152 -17.42 -10.14 -5.08
N ALA A 153 -17.81 -11.11 -5.92
CA ALA A 153 -17.20 -11.31 -7.23
C ALA A 153 -17.42 -10.10 -8.14
N GLY A 154 -18.66 -9.61 -8.27
CA GLY A 154 -18.95 -8.42 -9.07
C GLY A 154 -18.21 -7.18 -8.57
N GLN A 155 -18.16 -6.97 -7.25
CA GLN A 155 -17.41 -5.87 -6.63
C GLN A 155 -15.92 -5.95 -6.96
N HIS A 156 -15.31 -7.14 -6.82
CA HIS A 156 -13.90 -7.34 -7.16
C HIS A 156 -13.63 -7.01 -8.63
N LEU A 157 -14.48 -7.50 -9.55
CA LEU A 157 -14.32 -7.25 -10.98
C LEU A 157 -14.42 -5.75 -11.32
N GLU A 158 -15.31 -5.01 -10.66
CA GLU A 158 -15.40 -3.55 -10.81
C GLU A 158 -14.17 -2.83 -10.25
N GLN A 159 -13.69 -3.20 -9.06
CA GLN A 159 -12.50 -2.59 -8.45
C GLN A 159 -11.28 -2.77 -9.34
N TYR A 160 -11.01 -4.01 -9.76
CA TYR A 160 -9.82 -4.35 -10.50
C TYR A 160 -9.91 -4.03 -12.00
N ARG A 161 -11.05 -3.51 -12.48
CA ARG A 161 -11.33 -3.25 -13.90
C ARG A 161 -10.94 -4.45 -14.76
N HIS A 162 -11.47 -5.60 -14.37
CA HIS A 162 -11.00 -6.88 -14.89
C HIS A 162 -11.13 -6.91 -16.43
N ALA A 163 -10.04 -7.28 -17.12
CA ALA A 163 -9.98 -7.15 -18.59
C ALA A 163 -10.86 -8.15 -19.37
N THR A 164 -11.22 -9.26 -18.74
CA THR A 164 -11.86 -10.41 -19.44
C THR A 164 -13.28 -10.72 -18.96
N TYR A 165 -13.70 -10.22 -17.80
CA TYR A 165 -14.97 -10.59 -17.17
C TYR A 165 -15.75 -9.35 -16.80
N GLU A 166 -17.05 -9.37 -17.09
CA GLU A 166 -17.98 -8.30 -16.75
C GLU A 166 -18.68 -8.59 -15.42
N PRO A 167 -18.79 -7.61 -14.51
CA PRO A 167 -19.45 -7.77 -13.21
C PRO A 167 -20.96 -8.02 -13.33
N GLU A 168 -21.58 -7.55 -14.43
CA GLU A 168 -23.01 -7.68 -14.71
C GLU A 168 -23.54 -9.10 -14.60
N ALA A 169 -22.81 -10.09 -15.15
CA ALA A 169 -23.26 -11.48 -15.14
C ALA A 169 -23.39 -12.04 -13.70
N TYR A 170 -22.49 -11.63 -12.80
CA TYR A 170 -22.51 -12.03 -11.40
C TYR A 170 -23.68 -11.38 -10.65
N TYR A 171 -23.94 -10.11 -10.91
CA TYR A 171 -25.07 -9.42 -10.29
C TYR A 171 -26.41 -9.96 -10.76
N LEU A 172 -26.58 -10.18 -12.06
CA LEU A 172 -27.81 -10.73 -12.63
C LEU A 172 -28.09 -12.15 -12.13
N GLU A 173 -27.07 -13.01 -12.06
CA GLU A 173 -27.24 -14.36 -11.49
C GLU A 173 -27.63 -14.30 -10.01
N GLY A 174 -27.06 -13.36 -9.24
CA GLY A 174 -27.46 -13.10 -7.86
C GLY A 174 -28.93 -12.70 -7.76
N LEU A 175 -29.36 -11.73 -8.58
CA LEU A 175 -30.74 -11.24 -8.61
C LEU A 175 -31.74 -12.29 -9.12
N ARG A 176 -31.29 -13.23 -9.97
CA ARG A 176 -32.10 -14.39 -10.38
C ARG A 176 -32.38 -15.32 -9.20
N ARG A 177 -31.42 -15.48 -8.27
CA ARG A 177 -31.56 -16.31 -7.07
C ARG A 177 -32.35 -15.61 -5.96
N ASP A 178 -32.11 -14.31 -5.78
CA ASP A 178 -32.84 -13.47 -4.84
C ASP A 178 -33.08 -12.08 -5.44
N ALA A 179 -34.27 -11.88 -6.00
CA ALA A 179 -34.67 -10.61 -6.60
C ALA A 179 -34.78 -9.46 -5.58
N GLY A 180 -34.81 -9.77 -4.28
CA GLY A 180 -34.88 -8.79 -3.19
C GLY A 180 -33.53 -8.43 -2.58
N ASP A 181 -32.42 -9.06 -2.97
CA ASP A 181 -31.11 -8.79 -2.35
C ASP A 181 -30.72 -7.32 -2.54
N VAL A 182 -30.61 -6.60 -1.42
CA VAL A 182 -30.36 -5.16 -1.40
C VAL A 182 -29.01 -4.81 -2.00
N ARG A 183 -27.97 -5.59 -1.68
CA ARG A 183 -26.59 -5.33 -2.11
C ARG A 183 -26.46 -5.50 -3.62
N LEU A 184 -27.07 -6.56 -4.14
CA LEU A 184 -27.05 -6.85 -5.58
C LEU A 184 -27.88 -5.83 -6.38
N ASN A 185 -29.08 -5.46 -5.90
CA ASN A 185 -29.89 -4.43 -6.54
C ASN A 185 -29.16 -3.08 -6.55
N ASN A 186 -28.54 -2.70 -5.43
CA ASN A 186 -27.78 -1.44 -5.36
C ASN A 186 -26.56 -1.45 -6.29
N ALA A 187 -25.75 -2.52 -6.26
CA ALA A 187 -24.55 -2.63 -7.09
C ALA A 187 -24.88 -2.64 -8.60
N TYR A 188 -25.88 -3.42 -9.01
CA TYR A 188 -26.27 -3.47 -10.42
C TYR A 188 -26.91 -2.18 -10.91
N GLY A 189 -27.76 -1.55 -10.08
CA GLY A 189 -28.28 -0.22 -10.35
C GLY A 189 -27.14 0.80 -10.53
N LEU A 190 -26.13 0.78 -9.67
CA LEU A 190 -24.98 1.68 -9.77
C LEU A 190 -24.15 1.42 -11.04
N LEU A 191 -23.97 0.16 -11.43
CA LEU A 191 -23.30 -0.21 -12.68
C LEU A 191 -24.05 0.38 -13.89
N LEU A 192 -25.37 0.23 -13.94
CA LEU A 192 -26.22 0.80 -14.99
C LEU A 192 -26.17 2.33 -15.01
N LEU A 193 -26.25 2.97 -13.85
CA LEU A 193 -26.14 4.41 -13.70
C LEU A 193 -24.81 4.93 -14.26
N ARG A 194 -23.69 4.27 -13.93
CA ARG A 194 -22.35 4.59 -14.46
C ARG A 194 -22.24 4.40 -15.98
N ARG A 195 -23.05 3.50 -16.55
CA ARG A 195 -23.17 3.27 -18.00
C ARG A 195 -24.16 4.24 -18.69
N GLY A 196 -24.83 5.12 -17.95
CA GLY A 196 -25.81 6.09 -18.48
C GLY A 196 -27.22 5.53 -18.66
N CYS A 197 -27.50 4.32 -18.17
CA CYS A 197 -28.81 3.67 -18.25
C CYS A 197 -29.73 4.11 -17.10
N LEU A 198 -30.07 5.40 -17.04
CA LEU A 198 -30.76 6.03 -15.91
C LEU A 198 -32.07 5.34 -15.54
N GLU A 199 -33.01 5.23 -16.49
CA GLU A 199 -34.34 4.63 -16.25
C GLU A 199 -34.26 3.18 -15.75
N GLN A 200 -33.31 2.41 -16.29
CA GLN A 200 -33.09 1.02 -15.87
C GLN A 200 -32.50 0.95 -14.46
N SER A 201 -31.57 1.85 -14.13
CA SER A 201 -30.94 1.88 -12.80
C SER A 201 -31.94 2.18 -11.68
N GLU A 202 -32.92 3.06 -11.92
CA GLU A 202 -33.95 3.41 -10.95
C GLU A 202 -34.75 2.20 -10.47
N VAL A 203 -35.04 1.24 -11.37
CA VAL A 203 -35.82 0.04 -11.05
C VAL A 203 -35.14 -0.74 -9.93
N TYR A 204 -33.82 -0.91 -10.02
CA TYR A 204 -33.04 -1.66 -9.04
C TYR A 204 -32.88 -0.87 -7.73
N PHE A 205 -32.63 0.44 -7.77
CA PHE A 205 -32.57 1.24 -6.54
C PHE A 205 -33.91 1.26 -5.79
N LYS A 206 -35.04 1.40 -6.50
CA LYS A 206 -36.39 1.31 -5.91
C LYS A 206 -36.63 -0.06 -5.28
N LYS A 207 -36.17 -1.15 -5.92
CA LYS A 207 -36.29 -2.51 -5.36
C LYS A 207 -35.45 -2.71 -4.08
N ALA A 208 -34.23 -2.18 -4.06
CA ALA A 208 -33.40 -2.16 -2.85
C ALA A 208 -34.07 -1.38 -1.72
N ILE A 209 -34.61 -0.20 -2.00
CA ILE A 209 -35.33 0.64 -1.03
C ILE A 209 -36.59 -0.08 -0.50
N GLU A 210 -37.40 -0.68 -1.37
CA GLU A 210 -38.58 -1.47 -0.98
C GLU A 210 -38.20 -2.55 0.03
N THR A 211 -37.10 -3.28 -0.23
CA THR A 211 -36.64 -4.33 0.67
C THR A 211 -36.09 -3.76 1.99
N LEU A 212 -35.26 -2.72 1.94
CA LEU A 212 -34.69 -2.07 3.12
C LEU A 212 -35.76 -1.50 4.06
N THR A 213 -36.83 -0.96 3.48
CA THR A 213 -37.90 -0.28 4.22
C THR A 213 -39.06 -1.20 4.61
N ARG A 214 -39.01 -2.49 4.26
CA ARG A 214 -40.09 -3.47 4.51
C ARG A 214 -40.58 -3.48 5.95
N HIS A 215 -39.66 -3.33 6.91
CA HIS A 215 -39.97 -3.35 8.33
C HIS A 215 -39.64 -2.05 9.07
N ASN A 216 -38.73 -1.23 8.54
CA ASN A 216 -38.26 0.01 9.18
C ASN A 216 -38.14 1.14 8.16
N ALA A 217 -38.84 2.25 8.39
CA ALA A 217 -38.77 3.41 7.50
C ALA A 217 -37.38 4.08 7.44
N ARG A 218 -36.51 3.81 8.42
CA ARG A 218 -35.15 4.36 8.51
C ARG A 218 -34.14 3.21 8.45
N PRO A 219 -33.75 2.78 7.24
CA PRO A 219 -32.77 1.72 7.10
C PRO A 219 -31.38 2.19 7.51
N TYR A 220 -30.54 1.25 7.97
CA TYR A 220 -29.15 1.51 8.34
C TYR A 220 -28.33 1.94 7.12
N ASP A 221 -28.50 1.24 6.00
CA ASP A 221 -27.91 1.58 4.72
C ASP A 221 -28.87 2.48 3.92
N SER A 222 -28.39 3.66 3.53
CA SER A 222 -29.13 4.64 2.73
C SER A 222 -28.50 4.89 1.36
N GLU A 223 -27.47 4.12 0.99
CA GLU A 223 -26.80 4.25 -0.29
C GLU A 223 -27.76 4.11 -1.49
N PRO A 224 -28.75 3.19 -1.49
CA PRO A 224 -29.73 3.13 -2.56
C PRO A 224 -30.55 4.42 -2.74
N PHE A 225 -30.86 5.16 -1.66
CA PHE A 225 -31.53 6.45 -1.76
C PHE A 225 -30.62 7.52 -2.38
N TYR A 226 -29.36 7.54 -1.96
CA TYR A 226 -28.37 8.45 -2.52
C TYR A 226 -28.16 8.18 -4.02
N HIS A 227 -28.11 6.91 -4.43
CA HIS A 227 -27.97 6.56 -5.83
C HIS A 227 -29.22 6.86 -6.65
N LEU A 228 -30.42 6.60 -6.11
CA LEU A 228 -31.66 6.99 -6.76
C LEU A 228 -31.75 8.51 -6.96
N GLY A 229 -31.26 9.32 -6.01
CA GLY A 229 -31.22 10.77 -6.17
C GLY A 229 -30.23 11.29 -7.23
N LYS A 230 -29.35 10.44 -7.75
CA LYS A 230 -28.41 10.75 -8.84
C LYS A 230 -28.87 10.25 -10.21
N ALA A 231 -29.75 9.24 -10.24
CA ALA A 231 -30.32 8.68 -11.47
C ALA A 231 -31.31 9.66 -12.09
#